data_AF-A0A4W2DDT2-F1
#
_entry.id   AF-A0A4W2DDT2-F1
#
_cell.length_a   1.000
_cell.length_b   1.000
_cell.length_c   1.000
_cell.angle_alpha   90.00
_cell.angle_beta   90.00
_cell.angle_gamma   90.00
#
_symmetry.space_group_name_H-M   'P 1'
#
loop_
_entity.id
_entity.type
_entity.pdbx_description
1 polymer ?
#
loop_
_entity_poly.entity_id
_entity_poly.type
_entity_poly.pdbx_seq_one_letter_code
_entity_poly.pdbx_strand_id
1 'polypeptide(L)'
;MISYVENYDPNDSAALHEAYGYAAALSACVLVWAVLHHLYFYHMQRVGMRLRVAVCHMIYRKALRLSSSAMGKTTTGQIVNLLSNDVSRFDQVTMFLHYLWVGPLQAIAVTVLLWMEIGISCLAGMAVLIILLLLQSCFGKLFLSLRSKTTALTDKRIRTMSEVITGIRTIKMNAWEKLFIDHITRLRSKEISKILKSSYLRGMNLASFFTVSKIMIFFTFITNELLDNLISASQVFVVVTLFEALRFSSTLYFPMAIEKVSEAIISIQRIKNFLLLDEITQCYPLLPSDGKTIVDVQAFTASWEKASETPTLQGLSFTVTPGELLAVVGPVGAGKVS
;
A
#
# COMPACT_ATOMS: atom_id res chain seq x y z
N MET A 1 -36.69 21.69 8.12
CA MET A 1 -35.85 22.67 8.85
C MET A 1 -35.54 23.91 8.00
N ILE A 2 -34.94 23.79 6.80
CA ILE A 2 -34.60 24.96 5.97
C ILE A 2 -35.84 25.66 5.41
N SER A 3 -36.83 24.91 4.95
CA SER A 3 -38.13 25.47 4.54
C SER A 3 -38.87 26.20 5.67
N TYR A 4 -38.66 25.79 6.94
CA TYR A 4 -39.20 26.50 8.11
C TYR A 4 -38.48 27.84 8.36
N VAL A 5 -37.17 27.92 8.09
CA VAL A 5 -36.42 29.18 8.16
C VAL A 5 -36.78 30.11 7.00
N GLU A 6 -37.04 29.55 5.82
CA GLU A 6 -37.44 30.29 4.62
C GLU A 6 -38.88 30.84 4.73
N ASN A 7 -39.79 30.10 5.38
CA ASN A 7 -41.18 30.49 5.63
C ASN A 7 -41.45 30.70 7.13
N TYR A 8 -40.56 31.42 7.82
CA TYR A 8 -40.68 31.60 9.27
C TYR A 8 -41.93 32.41 9.64
N ASP A 9 -42.91 31.76 10.29
CA ASP A 9 -44.06 32.40 10.91
C ASP A 9 -44.00 32.23 12.44
N PRO A 10 -43.88 33.31 13.22
CA PRO A 10 -43.79 33.25 14.68
C PRO A 10 -45.07 32.73 15.37
N ASN A 11 -46.21 32.68 14.67
CA ASN A 11 -47.47 32.17 15.22
C ASN A 11 -47.69 30.67 14.96
N ASP A 12 -46.89 30.03 14.11
CA ASP A 12 -47.02 28.61 13.79
C ASP A 12 -46.20 27.73 14.74
N SER A 13 -46.78 27.49 15.93
CA SER A 13 -46.21 26.60 16.94
C SER A 13 -46.09 25.14 16.47
N ALA A 14 -46.93 24.69 15.53
CA ALA A 14 -46.89 23.32 15.01
C ALA A 14 -45.67 23.11 14.11
N ALA A 15 -45.40 24.05 13.19
CA ALA A 15 -44.22 24.00 12.33
C ALA A 15 -42.91 24.11 13.13
N LEU A 16 -42.90 24.86 14.24
CA LEU A 16 -41.77 24.95 15.16
C LEU A 16 -41.49 23.61 15.87
N HIS A 17 -42.52 22.92 16.36
CA HIS A 17 -42.37 21.58 16.95
C HIS A 17 -41.91 20.54 15.92
N GLU A 18 -42.40 20.60 14.69
CA GLU A 18 -41.96 19.72 13.59
C GLU A 18 -40.49 19.98 13.24
N ALA A 19 -40.05 21.24 13.19
CA ALA A 19 -38.66 21.60 12.96
C ALA A 19 -37.72 21.07 14.05
N TYR A 20 -38.13 21.16 15.33
CA TYR A 20 -37.38 20.54 16.43
C TYR A 20 -37.35 19.01 16.34
N GLY A 21 -38.45 18.37 15.90
CA GLY A 21 -38.50 16.95 15.62
C GLY A 21 -37.47 16.51 14.57
N TYR A 22 -37.42 17.21 13.42
CA TYR A 22 -36.42 16.94 12.38
C TYR A 22 -34.99 17.22 12.86
N ALA A 23 -34.77 18.28 13.64
CA ALA A 23 -33.45 18.58 14.18
C ALA A 23 -32.97 17.47 15.14
N ALA A 24 -33.83 17.01 16.06
CA ALA A 24 -33.52 15.92 16.97
C ALA A 24 -33.24 14.61 16.21
N ALA A 25 -34.05 14.29 15.19
CA ALA A 25 -33.85 13.12 14.34
C ALA A 25 -32.51 13.20 13.57
N LEU A 26 -32.19 14.35 12.99
CA LEU A 26 -30.92 14.57 12.28
C LEU A 26 -29.72 14.43 13.23
N SER A 27 -29.79 15.01 14.43
CA SER A 27 -28.75 14.87 15.46
C SER A 27 -28.56 13.41 15.86
N ALA A 28 -29.65 12.67 16.09
CA ALA A 28 -29.58 11.25 16.38
C ALA A 28 -28.96 10.44 15.23
N CYS A 29 -29.34 10.72 13.98
CA CYS A 29 -28.75 10.09 12.80
C CYS A 29 -27.25 10.34 12.68
N VAL A 30 -26.78 11.57 12.93
CA VAL A 30 -25.35 11.91 12.89
C VAL A 30 -24.58 11.17 14.00
N LEU A 31 -25.14 11.08 15.20
CA LEU A 31 -24.53 10.33 16.30
C LEU A 31 -24.45 8.82 16.00
N VAL A 32 -25.53 8.23 15.50
CA VAL A 32 -25.56 6.82 15.09
C VAL A 32 -24.54 6.58 13.97
N TRP A 33 -24.49 7.45 12.96
CA TRP A 33 -23.49 7.36 11.89
C TRP A 33 -22.07 7.43 12.43
N ALA A 34 -21.76 8.37 13.34
CA ALA A 34 -20.43 8.49 13.94
C ALA A 34 -20.02 7.22 14.70
N VAL A 35 -20.92 6.67 15.52
CA VAL A 35 -20.67 5.43 16.27
C VAL A 35 -20.45 4.25 15.32
N LEU A 36 -21.35 4.05 14.35
CA LEU A 36 -21.24 2.96 13.37
C LEU A 36 -19.98 3.07 12.52
N HIS A 37 -19.61 4.30 12.11
CA HIS A 37 -18.40 4.57 11.36
C HIS A 37 -17.15 4.17 12.16
N HIS A 38 -17.05 4.60 13.43
CA HIS A 38 -15.92 4.22 14.28
C HIS A 38 -15.86 2.71 14.56
N LEU A 39 -17.01 2.06 14.80
CA LEU A 39 -17.09 0.61 14.96
C LEU A 39 -16.60 -0.11 13.69
N TYR A 40 -17.07 0.32 12.52
CA TYR A 40 -16.61 -0.20 11.23
C TYR A 40 -15.09 -0.09 11.09
N PHE A 41 -14.51 1.10 11.32
CA PHE A 41 -13.07 1.32 11.22
C PHE A 41 -12.28 0.44 12.19
N TYR A 42 -12.74 0.32 13.43
CA TYR A 42 -12.14 -0.56 14.43
C TYR A 42 -12.15 -2.03 13.98
N HIS A 43 -13.28 -2.52 13.48
CA HIS A 43 -13.37 -3.89 12.99
C HIS A 43 -12.47 -4.13 11.76
N MET A 44 -12.42 -3.20 10.81
CA MET A 44 -11.54 -3.31 9.63
C MET A 44 -10.06 -3.30 10.00
N GLN A 45 -9.65 -2.50 10.99
CA GLN A 45 -8.28 -2.52 11.52
C GLN A 45 -7.94 -3.85 12.18
N ARG A 46 -8.87 -4.44 12.93
CA ARG A 46 -8.66 -5.78 13.54
C ARG A 46 -8.52 -6.87 12.49
N VAL A 47 -9.30 -6.81 11.40
CA VAL A 47 -9.16 -7.76 10.29
C VAL A 47 -7.79 -7.62 9.63
N GLY A 48 -7.35 -6.39 9.35
CA GLY A 48 -6.01 -6.10 8.82
C GLY A 48 -4.89 -6.69 9.71
N MET A 49 -4.97 -6.41 11.02
CA MET A 49 -4.01 -6.92 12.00
C MET A 49 -3.96 -8.46 12.02
N ARG A 50 -5.12 -9.14 12.00
CA ARG A 50 -5.19 -10.61 11.97
C ARG A 50 -4.57 -11.18 10.70
N LEU A 51 -4.85 -10.58 9.54
CA LEU A 51 -4.22 -10.97 8.27
C LEU A 51 -2.71 -10.81 8.35
N ARG A 52 -2.23 -9.67 8.85
CA ARG A 52 -0.80 -9.42 9.06
C ARG A 52 -0.14 -10.49 9.92
N VAL A 53 -0.70 -10.80 11.08
CA VAL A 53 -0.16 -11.82 11.98
C VAL A 53 -0.13 -13.20 11.32
N ALA A 54 -1.20 -13.59 10.63
CA ALA A 54 -1.28 -14.87 9.93
C ALA A 54 -0.22 -14.99 8.82
N VAL A 55 -0.05 -13.94 8.02
CA VAL A 55 0.95 -13.92 6.93
C VAL A 55 2.37 -13.90 7.50
N CYS A 56 2.65 -13.13 8.55
CA CYS A 56 3.94 -13.19 9.26
C CYS A 56 4.26 -14.61 9.74
N HIS A 57 3.29 -15.28 10.34
CA HIS A 57 3.44 -16.66 10.80
C HIS A 57 3.72 -17.62 9.64
N MET A 58 3.02 -17.49 8.51
CA MET A 58 3.27 -18.30 7.31
C MET A 58 4.67 -18.07 6.74
N ILE A 59 5.11 -16.82 6.61
CA ILE A 59 6.45 -16.46 6.13
C ILE A 59 7.51 -17.03 7.06
N TYR A 60 7.34 -16.88 8.38
CA TYR A 60 8.28 -17.40 9.37
C TYR A 60 8.38 -18.93 9.32
N ARG A 61 7.23 -19.63 9.28
CA ARG A 61 7.20 -21.10 9.15
C ARG A 61 7.85 -21.59 7.86
N LYS A 62 7.62 -20.87 6.75
CA LYS A 62 8.27 -21.17 5.46
C LYS A 62 9.78 -20.99 5.55
N ALA A 63 10.25 -19.87 6.13
CA ALA A 63 11.67 -19.56 6.26
C ALA A 63 12.43 -20.67 7.01
N LEU A 64 11.83 -21.26 8.05
CA LEU A 64 12.42 -22.37 8.81
C LEU A 64 12.49 -23.70 8.05
N ARG A 65 11.82 -23.82 6.90
CA ARG A 65 11.73 -25.06 6.10
C ARG A 65 12.38 -24.93 4.73
N LEU A 66 12.94 -23.78 4.38
CA LEU A 66 13.57 -23.57 3.08
C LEU A 66 14.75 -24.52 2.89
N SER A 67 14.84 -25.14 1.71
CA SER A 67 16.02 -25.90 1.30
C SER A 67 17.24 -24.99 1.15
N SER A 68 18.45 -25.55 1.30
CA SER A 68 19.70 -24.79 1.13
C SER A 68 19.81 -24.16 -0.27
N SER A 69 19.33 -24.86 -1.31
CA SER A 69 19.26 -24.31 -2.67
C SER A 69 18.28 -23.13 -2.79
N ALA A 70 17.11 -23.22 -2.14
CA ALA A 70 16.16 -22.11 -2.09
C ALA A 70 16.68 -20.93 -1.26
N MET A 71 17.46 -21.19 -0.21
CA MET A 71 18.15 -20.16 0.59
C MET A 71 19.16 -19.38 -0.24
N GLY A 72 19.73 -19.97 -1.29
CA GLY A 72 20.57 -19.24 -2.26
C GLY A 72 19.78 -18.28 -3.16
N LYS A 73 18.47 -18.54 -3.38
CA LYS A 73 17.58 -17.70 -4.21
C LYS A 73 16.95 -16.54 -3.43
N THR A 74 17.02 -16.55 -2.09
CA THR A 74 16.43 -15.50 -1.25
C THR A 74 17.38 -15.05 -0.15
N THR A 75 17.54 -13.75 0.05
CA THR A 75 18.43 -13.22 1.11
C THR A 75 17.69 -12.94 2.40
N THR A 76 18.37 -12.99 3.54
CA THR A 76 17.82 -12.59 4.83
C THR A 76 17.21 -11.17 4.77
N GLY A 77 17.84 -10.27 4.03
CA GLY A 77 17.32 -8.91 3.80
C GLY A 77 15.98 -8.89 3.06
N GLN A 78 15.78 -9.76 2.08
CA GLN A 78 14.49 -9.89 1.40
C GLN A 78 13.40 -10.42 2.33
N ILE A 79 13.70 -11.42 3.18
CA ILE A 79 12.76 -11.96 4.16
C ILE A 79 12.35 -10.88 5.17
N VAL A 80 13.31 -10.11 5.68
CA VAL A 80 13.05 -8.98 6.59
C VAL A 80 12.21 -7.91 5.89
N ASN A 81 12.48 -7.60 4.62
CA ASN A 81 11.66 -6.67 3.85
C ASN A 81 10.21 -7.16 3.69
N LEU A 82 10.00 -8.46 3.43
CA LEU A 82 8.65 -9.03 3.37
C LEU A 82 7.92 -8.79 4.71
N LEU A 83 8.54 -9.17 5.84
CA LEU A 83 7.95 -9.06 7.18
C LEU A 83 7.69 -7.61 7.63
N SER A 84 8.50 -6.64 7.18
CA SER A 84 8.41 -5.24 7.60
C SER A 84 7.55 -4.38 6.66
N ASN A 85 7.72 -4.52 5.35
CA ASN A 85 7.13 -3.62 4.35
C ASN A 85 5.94 -4.23 3.60
N ASP A 86 6.00 -5.52 3.25
CA ASP A 86 4.95 -6.17 2.47
C ASP A 86 3.75 -6.52 3.36
N VAL A 87 3.98 -7.10 4.53
CA VAL A 87 2.88 -7.51 5.41
C VAL A 87 2.12 -6.30 5.99
N SER A 88 2.77 -5.15 6.18
CA SER A 88 2.08 -3.93 6.67
C SER A 88 1.07 -3.35 5.65
N ARG A 89 1.08 -3.79 4.38
CA ARG A 89 0.08 -3.39 3.38
C ARG A 89 -1.30 -3.98 3.66
N PHE A 90 -1.37 -5.13 4.35
CA PHE A 90 -2.65 -5.73 4.72
C PHE A 90 -3.44 -4.86 5.71
N ASP A 91 -2.75 -4.15 6.62
CA ASP A 91 -3.39 -3.22 7.57
C ASP A 91 -4.06 -2.04 6.83
N GLN A 92 -3.42 -1.55 5.77
CA GLN A 92 -3.90 -0.39 5.01
C GLN A 92 -4.99 -0.77 4.00
N VAL A 93 -4.82 -1.89 3.28
CA VAL A 93 -5.78 -2.27 2.24
C VAL A 93 -7.14 -2.62 2.83
N THR A 94 -7.22 -3.30 3.99
CA THR A 94 -8.51 -3.66 4.60
C THR A 94 -9.32 -2.44 5.02
N MET A 95 -8.65 -1.33 5.37
CA MET A 95 -9.29 -0.08 5.74
C MET A 95 -9.98 0.59 4.55
N PHE A 96 -9.37 0.53 3.36
CA PHE A 96 -9.85 1.28 2.18
C PHE A 96 -10.54 0.42 1.11
N LEU A 97 -10.37 -0.90 1.12
CA LEU A 97 -10.85 -1.82 0.08
C LEU A 97 -12.32 -1.61 -0.28
N HIS A 98 -13.19 -1.41 0.72
CA HIS A 98 -14.64 -1.28 0.50
C HIS A 98 -15.03 -0.01 -0.25
N TYR A 99 -14.19 1.02 -0.24
CA TYR A 99 -14.47 2.24 -1.00
C TYR A 99 -14.42 2.05 -2.52
N LEU A 100 -13.84 0.95 -3.03
CA LEU A 100 -13.88 0.63 -4.46
C LEU A 100 -15.30 0.40 -4.99
N TRP A 101 -16.19 -0.17 -4.16
CA TRP A 101 -17.58 -0.41 -4.55
C TRP A 101 -18.55 0.55 -3.85
N VAL A 102 -18.27 0.96 -2.61
CA VAL A 102 -19.06 1.98 -1.90
C VAL A 102 -18.97 3.34 -2.60
N GLY A 103 -17.81 3.72 -3.13
CA GLY A 103 -17.63 5.00 -3.83
C GLY A 103 -18.56 5.17 -5.03
N PRO A 104 -18.56 4.24 -6.01
CA PRO A 104 -19.51 4.26 -7.13
C PRO A 104 -20.98 4.19 -6.69
N LEU A 105 -21.31 3.33 -5.71
CA LEU A 105 -22.66 3.23 -5.18
C LEU A 105 -23.14 4.56 -4.59
N GLN A 106 -22.29 5.23 -3.80
CA GLN A 106 -22.58 6.53 -3.21
C GLN A 106 -22.72 7.61 -4.28
N ALA A 107 -21.87 7.59 -5.32
CA ALA A 107 -21.99 8.50 -6.46
C ALA A 107 -23.34 8.34 -7.17
N ILE A 108 -23.80 7.10 -7.40
CA ILE A 108 -25.10 6.82 -8.00
C ILE A 108 -26.23 7.31 -7.10
N ALA A 109 -26.21 6.98 -5.81
CA ALA A 109 -27.25 7.40 -4.87
C ALA A 109 -27.37 8.92 -4.79
N VAL A 110 -26.25 9.64 -4.70
CA VAL A 110 -26.25 11.11 -4.70
C VAL A 110 -26.70 11.68 -6.03
N THR A 111 -26.33 11.06 -7.16
CA THR A 111 -26.83 11.50 -8.47
C THR A 111 -28.35 11.38 -8.56
N VAL A 112 -28.94 10.30 -8.05
CA VAL A 112 -30.41 10.12 -8.02
C VAL A 112 -31.06 11.19 -7.16
N LEU A 113 -30.53 11.47 -5.97
CA LEU A 113 -31.06 12.53 -5.09
C LEU A 113 -30.94 13.92 -5.74
N LEU A 114 -29.81 14.23 -6.37
CA LEU A 114 -29.65 15.48 -7.10
C LEU A 114 -30.60 15.58 -8.29
N TRP A 115 -30.82 14.49 -9.03
CA TRP A 115 -31.78 14.48 -10.13
C TRP A 115 -33.20 14.77 -9.66
N MET A 116 -33.60 14.29 -8.48
CA MET A 116 -34.90 14.59 -7.90
C MET A 116 -35.05 16.08 -7.52
N GLU A 117 -33.97 16.74 -7.13
CA GLU A 117 -34.00 18.15 -6.66
C GLU A 117 -33.86 19.18 -7.79
N ILE A 118 -32.96 18.95 -8.74
CA ILE A 118 -32.59 19.92 -9.79
C ILE A 118 -32.67 19.36 -11.22
N GLY A 119 -33.16 18.12 -11.37
CA GLY A 119 -33.33 17.48 -12.68
C GLY A 119 -32.02 17.28 -13.44
N ILE A 120 -32.05 17.50 -14.75
CA ILE A 120 -30.96 17.16 -15.66
C ILE A 120 -29.67 17.97 -15.43
N SER A 121 -29.77 19.13 -14.79
CA SER A 121 -28.66 20.00 -14.43
C SER A 121 -27.59 19.30 -13.59
N CYS A 122 -27.97 18.29 -12.79
CA CYS A 122 -27.02 17.54 -11.96
C CYS A 122 -25.97 16.78 -12.78
N LEU A 123 -26.30 16.39 -14.02
CA LEU A 123 -25.37 15.64 -14.88
C LEU A 123 -24.13 16.45 -15.24
N ALA A 124 -24.24 17.79 -15.32
CA ALA A 124 -23.09 18.65 -15.58
C ALA A 124 -22.06 18.56 -14.44
N GLY A 125 -22.52 18.63 -13.18
CA GLY A 125 -21.65 18.45 -12.01
C GLY A 125 -21.03 17.05 -11.94
N MET A 126 -21.81 16.01 -12.27
CA MET A 126 -21.30 14.63 -12.31
C MET A 126 -20.30 14.39 -13.45
N ALA A 127 -20.49 15.01 -14.60
CA ALA A 127 -19.53 14.96 -15.70
C ALA A 127 -18.19 15.62 -15.30
N VAL A 128 -18.25 16.76 -14.60
CA VAL A 128 -17.08 17.41 -14.01
C VAL A 128 -16.36 16.49 -13.03
N LEU A 129 -17.09 15.79 -12.15
CA LEU A 129 -16.50 14.82 -11.23
C LEU A 129 -15.70 13.75 -12.00
N ILE A 130 -16.29 13.14 -13.02
CA ILE A 130 -15.63 12.09 -13.82
C ILE A 130 -14.36 12.63 -14.49
N ILE A 131 -14.42 13.82 -15.11
CA ILE A 131 -13.25 14.46 -15.74
C ILE A 131 -12.15 14.71 -14.71
N LEU A 132 -12.49 15.20 -13.53
CA LEU A 132 -11.53 15.47 -12.46
C LEU A 132 -10.91 14.18 -11.91
N LEU A 133 -11.67 13.09 -11.78
CA LEU A 133 -11.13 11.78 -11.38
C LEU A 133 -10.14 11.23 -12.40
N LEU A 134 -10.42 11.38 -13.70
CA LEU A 134 -9.50 11.00 -14.77
C LEU A 134 -8.22 11.85 -14.74
N LEU A 135 -8.36 13.15 -14.53
CA LEU A 135 -7.23 14.07 -14.40
C LEU A 135 -6.36 13.73 -13.18
N GLN A 136 -6.98 13.46 -12.03
CA GLN A 136 -6.28 13.02 -10.81
C GLN A 136 -5.52 11.70 -11.04
N SER A 137 -6.10 10.75 -11.79
CA SER A 137 -5.45 9.50 -12.15
C SER A 137 -4.21 9.74 -13.03
N CYS A 138 -4.29 10.67 -13.98
CA CYS A 138 -3.15 11.08 -14.81
C CYS A 138 -2.04 11.73 -13.97
N PHE A 139 -2.39 12.66 -13.08
CA PHE A 139 -1.45 13.26 -12.13
C PHE A 139 -0.84 12.22 -11.20
N GLY A 140 -1.57 11.19 -10.79
CA GLY A 140 -1.05 10.06 -10.03
C GLY A 140 0.09 9.33 -10.75
N LYS A 141 -0.06 9.03 -12.04
CA LYS A 141 1.01 8.41 -12.85
C LYS A 141 2.23 9.31 -12.97
N LEU A 142 2.03 10.61 -13.18
CA LEU A 142 3.11 11.57 -13.22
C LEU A 142 3.83 11.66 -11.87
N PHE A 143 3.09 11.65 -10.76
CA PHE A 143 3.64 11.66 -9.40
C PHE A 143 4.51 10.44 -9.15
N LEU A 144 4.07 9.25 -9.52
CA LEU A 144 4.86 8.01 -9.41
C LEU A 144 6.15 8.09 -10.23
N SER A 145 6.09 8.58 -11.47
CA SER A 145 7.27 8.77 -12.33
C SER A 145 8.29 9.75 -11.72
N LEU A 146 7.81 10.88 -11.18
CA LEU A 146 8.66 11.85 -10.50
C LEU A 146 9.26 11.28 -9.22
N ARG A 147 8.48 10.53 -8.44
CA ARG A 147 8.95 9.88 -7.21
C ARG A 147 10.07 8.89 -7.49
N SER A 148 9.90 8.04 -8.51
CA SER A 148 10.94 7.09 -8.94
C SER A 148 12.25 7.80 -9.33
N LYS A 149 12.15 8.88 -10.12
CA LYS A 149 13.33 9.70 -10.50
C LYS A 149 13.99 10.36 -9.30
N THR A 150 13.22 10.84 -8.32
CA THR A 150 13.74 11.41 -7.08
C THR A 150 14.51 10.35 -6.29
N THR A 151 13.92 9.16 -6.07
CA THR A 151 14.58 8.06 -5.36
C THR A 151 15.90 7.67 -6.01
N ALA A 152 15.93 7.51 -7.34
CA ALA A 152 17.17 7.17 -8.05
C ALA A 152 18.29 8.22 -7.89
N LEU A 153 17.94 9.51 -7.86
CA LEU A 153 18.91 10.60 -7.61
C LEU A 153 19.38 10.62 -6.16
N THR A 154 18.46 10.41 -5.21
CA THR A 154 18.78 10.30 -3.78
C THR A 154 19.73 9.13 -3.53
N ASP A 155 19.47 7.96 -4.10
CA ASP A 155 20.31 6.77 -3.98
C ASP A 155 21.72 7.01 -4.54
N LYS A 156 21.80 7.64 -5.72
CA LYS A 156 23.10 8.01 -6.31
C LYS A 156 23.88 8.97 -5.41
N ARG A 157 23.22 9.99 -4.85
CA ARG A 157 23.86 10.95 -3.92
C ARG A 157 24.35 10.25 -2.65
N ILE A 158 23.52 9.40 -2.04
CA ILE A 158 23.87 8.67 -0.81
C ILE A 158 25.05 7.74 -1.06
N ARG A 159 25.03 7.01 -2.18
CA ARG A 159 26.15 6.14 -2.58
C ARG A 159 27.45 6.91 -2.76
N THR A 160 27.45 7.99 -3.54
CA THR A 160 28.65 8.82 -3.73
C THR A 160 29.15 9.41 -2.41
N MET A 161 28.25 9.84 -1.52
CA MET A 161 28.61 10.33 -0.21
C MET A 161 29.27 9.24 0.65
N SER A 162 28.77 8.00 0.58
CA SER A 162 29.38 6.85 1.25
C SER A 162 30.79 6.57 0.72
N GLU A 163 30.97 6.54 -0.61
CA GLU A 163 32.28 6.33 -1.25
C GLU A 163 33.30 7.40 -0.83
N VAL A 164 32.88 8.67 -0.74
CA VAL A 164 33.72 9.78 -0.27
C VAL A 164 34.12 9.63 1.20
N ILE A 165 33.20 9.21 2.07
CA ILE A 165 33.50 8.99 3.49
C ILE A 165 34.48 7.83 3.66
N THR A 166 34.27 6.72 2.96
CA THR A 166 35.19 5.57 2.99
C THR A 166 36.58 5.95 2.45
N GLY A 167 36.65 6.79 1.41
CA GLY A 167 37.90 7.24 0.78
C GLY A 167 38.51 8.53 1.36
N ILE A 168 38.04 9.02 2.52
CA ILE A 168 38.33 10.40 2.97
C ILE A 168 39.83 10.70 3.14
N ARG A 169 40.62 9.72 3.56
CA ARG A 169 42.07 9.87 3.76
C ARG A 169 42.78 10.20 2.44
N THR A 170 42.46 9.49 1.36
CA THR A 170 43.03 9.71 0.02
C THR A 170 42.60 11.06 -0.53
N ILE A 171 41.34 11.43 -0.34
CA ILE A 171 40.81 12.73 -0.78
C ILE A 171 41.55 13.89 -0.09
N LYS A 172 41.77 13.77 1.22
CA LYS A 172 42.53 14.75 2.04
C LYS A 172 44.00 14.83 1.63
N MET A 173 44.65 13.69 1.40
CA MET A 173 46.05 13.66 0.94
C MET A 173 46.25 14.36 -0.40
N ASN A 174 45.26 14.30 -1.29
CA ASN A 174 45.32 14.92 -2.62
C ASN A 174 44.64 16.29 -2.71
N ALA A 175 44.13 16.84 -1.60
CA ALA A 175 43.37 18.10 -1.55
C ALA A 175 42.18 18.17 -2.53
N TRP A 176 41.48 17.04 -2.74
CA TRP A 176 40.35 16.93 -3.69
C TRP A 176 38.99 17.31 -3.11
N GLU A 177 38.91 17.85 -1.89
CA GLU A 177 37.64 18.08 -1.20
C GLU A 177 36.70 18.98 -2.00
N LYS A 178 37.22 20.07 -2.58
CA LYS A 178 36.41 21.02 -3.34
C LYS A 178 35.76 20.37 -4.57
N LEU A 179 36.50 19.50 -5.27
CA LEU A 179 35.98 18.78 -6.44
C LEU A 179 34.82 17.84 -6.06
N PHE A 180 34.95 17.12 -4.95
CA PHE A 180 33.89 16.23 -4.46
C PHE A 180 32.69 16.99 -3.90
N ILE A 181 32.91 18.11 -3.20
CA ILE A 181 31.84 19.00 -2.73
C ILE A 181 31.02 19.51 -3.93
N ASP A 182 31.69 20.00 -4.98
CA ASP A 182 31.02 20.48 -6.18
C ASP A 182 30.26 19.36 -6.89
N HIS A 183 30.83 18.15 -6.95
CA HIS A 183 30.17 16.98 -7.53
C HIS A 183 28.88 16.62 -6.76
N ILE A 184 28.95 16.52 -5.42
CA ILE A 184 27.79 16.20 -4.57
C ILE A 184 26.74 17.31 -4.66
N THR A 185 27.16 18.57 -4.70
CA THR A 185 26.25 19.73 -4.83
C THR A 185 25.50 19.67 -6.16
N ARG A 186 26.15 19.32 -7.28
CA ARG A 186 25.48 19.10 -8.57
C ARG A 186 24.44 17.97 -8.51
N LEU A 187 24.75 16.86 -7.83
CA LEU A 187 23.78 15.78 -7.61
C LEU A 187 22.59 16.28 -6.79
N ARG A 188 22.85 17.05 -5.73
CA ARG A 188 21.83 17.64 -4.87
C ARG A 188 20.92 18.62 -5.62
N SER A 189 21.45 19.48 -6.49
CA SER A 189 20.63 20.38 -7.31
C SER A 189 19.69 19.63 -8.26
N LYS A 190 20.16 18.54 -8.87
CA LYS A 190 19.31 17.67 -9.71
C LYS A 190 18.21 16.99 -8.88
N GLU A 191 18.55 16.49 -7.70
CA GLU A 191 17.61 15.88 -6.76
C GLU A 191 16.54 16.89 -6.33
N ILE A 192 16.94 18.07 -5.86
CA ILE A 192 16.03 19.15 -5.42
C ILE A 192 15.09 19.57 -6.55
N SER A 193 15.56 19.68 -7.79
CA SER A 193 14.69 20.01 -8.93
C SER A 193 13.55 19.00 -9.11
N LYS A 194 13.81 17.70 -8.91
CA LYS A 194 12.78 16.66 -8.97
C LYS A 194 11.87 16.65 -7.74
N ILE A 195 12.43 16.86 -6.55
CA ILE A 195 11.66 17.02 -5.30
C ILE A 195 10.69 18.18 -5.43
N LEU A 196 11.13 19.33 -5.94
CA LEU A 196 10.30 20.52 -6.10
C LEU A 196 9.12 20.26 -7.06
N LYS A 197 9.38 19.64 -8.22
CA LYS A 197 8.31 19.23 -9.16
C LYS A 197 7.30 18.28 -8.50
N SER A 198 7.77 17.30 -7.73
CA SER A 198 6.91 16.38 -6.97
C SER A 198 6.09 17.12 -5.89
N SER A 199 6.68 18.13 -5.25
CA SER A 199 6.02 18.95 -4.23
C SER A 199 4.92 19.81 -4.83
N TYR A 200 5.17 20.47 -5.97
CA TYR A 200 4.14 21.21 -6.69
C TYR A 200 2.95 20.32 -7.07
N LEU A 201 3.22 19.13 -7.60
CA LEU A 201 2.16 18.20 -7.97
C LEU A 201 1.35 17.72 -6.76
N ARG A 202 2.01 17.53 -5.60
CA ARG A 202 1.33 17.22 -4.34
C ARG A 202 0.46 18.39 -3.87
N GLY A 203 0.96 19.62 -3.97
CA GLY A 203 0.20 20.83 -3.66
C GLY A 203 -1.02 20.98 -4.56
N MET A 204 -0.88 20.73 -5.87
CA MET A 204 -1.99 20.74 -6.82
C MET A 204 -3.06 19.68 -6.48
N ASN A 205 -2.65 18.47 -6.08
CA ASN A 205 -3.59 17.43 -5.66
C ASN A 205 -4.37 17.86 -4.40
N LEU A 206 -3.67 18.41 -3.40
CA LEU A 206 -4.32 18.93 -2.18
C LEU A 206 -5.26 20.09 -2.48
N ALA A 207 -4.87 21.03 -3.35
CA ALA A 207 -5.73 22.13 -3.78
C ALA A 207 -6.98 21.61 -4.53
N SER A 208 -6.79 20.65 -5.43
CA SER A 208 -7.88 19.99 -6.16
C SER A 208 -8.91 19.40 -5.19
N PHE A 209 -8.49 18.76 -4.09
CA PHE A 209 -9.40 18.22 -3.09
C PHE A 209 -10.35 19.25 -2.46
N PHE A 210 -9.93 20.50 -2.28
CA PHE A 210 -10.78 21.58 -1.77
C PHE A 210 -11.63 22.25 -2.86
N THR A 211 -11.12 22.29 -4.09
CA THR A 211 -11.76 23.03 -5.18
C THR A 211 -12.78 22.19 -5.96
N VAL A 212 -12.66 20.85 -5.98
CA VAL A 212 -13.53 19.94 -6.76
C VAL A 212 -15.02 20.17 -6.47
N SER A 213 -15.45 20.21 -5.20
CA SER A 213 -16.87 20.42 -4.86
C SER A 213 -17.38 21.76 -5.37
N LYS A 214 -16.57 22.82 -5.27
CA LYS A 214 -16.93 24.17 -5.73
C LYS A 214 -17.08 24.24 -7.25
N ILE A 215 -16.19 23.58 -7.99
CA ILE A 215 -16.29 23.50 -9.46
C ILE A 215 -17.55 22.72 -9.87
N MET A 216 -17.84 21.58 -9.21
CA MET A 216 -19.07 20.81 -9.49
C MET A 216 -20.33 21.65 -9.26
N ILE A 217 -20.41 22.34 -8.12
CA ILE A 217 -21.53 23.23 -7.77
C ILE A 217 -21.68 24.34 -8.82
N PHE A 218 -20.57 25.00 -9.19
CA PHE A 218 -20.58 26.09 -10.18
C PHE A 218 -21.17 25.63 -11.53
N PHE A 219 -20.66 24.55 -12.11
CA PHE A 219 -21.16 24.05 -13.40
C PHE A 219 -22.60 23.56 -13.33
N THR A 220 -23.02 23.01 -12.20
CA THR A 220 -24.40 22.57 -11.98
C THR A 220 -25.36 23.75 -11.97
N PHE A 221 -25.05 24.81 -11.23
CA PHE A 221 -25.92 25.99 -11.16
C PHE A 221 -25.94 26.79 -12.46
N ILE A 222 -24.79 26.96 -13.13
CA ILE A 222 -24.75 27.57 -14.47
C ILE A 222 -25.63 26.80 -15.44
N THR A 223 -25.51 25.47 -15.48
CA THR A 223 -26.34 24.64 -16.38
C THR A 223 -27.82 24.77 -16.05
N ASN A 224 -28.17 24.88 -14.76
CA ASN A 224 -29.54 25.05 -14.33
C ASN A 224 -30.13 26.41 -14.70
N GLU A 225 -29.34 27.48 -14.61
CA GLU A 225 -29.72 28.82 -15.06
C GLU A 225 -29.92 28.85 -16.60
N LEU A 226 -29.06 28.17 -17.36
CA LEU A 226 -29.21 28.02 -18.82
C LEU A 226 -30.46 27.23 -19.23
N LEU A 227 -30.99 26.39 -18.34
CA LEU A 227 -32.21 25.60 -18.55
C LEU A 227 -33.47 26.35 -18.07
N ASP A 228 -33.35 27.62 -17.65
CA ASP A 228 -34.42 28.47 -17.12
C ASP A 228 -35.16 27.85 -15.91
N ASN A 229 -34.48 27.00 -15.15
CA ASN A 229 -35.03 26.38 -13.95
C ASN A 229 -34.84 27.30 -12.73
N LEU A 230 -35.94 27.69 -12.08
CA LEU A 230 -35.90 28.46 -10.84
C LEU A 230 -35.37 27.59 -9.67
N ILE A 231 -34.34 28.07 -8.98
CA ILE A 231 -33.76 27.38 -7.80
C ILE A 231 -34.16 28.13 -6.53
N SER A 232 -34.75 27.42 -5.58
CA SER A 232 -35.02 27.91 -4.23
C SER A 232 -33.78 27.85 -3.34
N ALA A 233 -33.75 28.63 -2.25
CA ALA A 233 -32.61 28.62 -1.32
C ALA A 233 -32.42 27.25 -0.66
N SER A 234 -33.53 26.54 -0.38
CA SER A 234 -33.50 25.17 0.15
C SER A 234 -32.83 24.17 -0.82
N GLN A 235 -33.14 24.22 -2.11
CA GLN A 235 -32.51 23.37 -3.13
C GLN A 235 -31.01 23.63 -3.26
N VAL A 236 -30.58 24.91 -3.24
CA VAL A 236 -29.15 25.27 -3.26
C VAL A 236 -28.42 24.59 -2.11
N PHE A 237 -28.97 24.66 -0.89
CA PHE A 237 -28.34 24.05 0.28
C PHE A 237 -28.24 22.53 0.17
N VAL A 238 -29.30 21.87 -0.30
CA VAL A 238 -29.33 20.41 -0.50
C VAL A 238 -28.27 20.00 -1.52
N VAL A 239 -28.20 20.68 -2.67
CA VAL A 239 -27.20 20.40 -3.73
C VAL A 239 -25.77 20.57 -3.21
N VAL A 240 -25.49 21.66 -2.49
CA VAL A 240 -24.16 21.91 -1.90
C VAL A 240 -23.80 20.80 -0.91
N THR A 241 -24.73 20.40 -0.04
CA THR A 241 -24.50 19.38 0.98
C THR A 241 -24.24 18.00 0.35
N LEU A 242 -25.01 17.64 -0.68
CA LEU A 242 -24.85 16.39 -1.42
C LEU A 242 -23.51 16.31 -2.15
N PHE A 243 -23.06 17.39 -2.81
CA PHE A 243 -21.74 17.43 -3.44
C PHE A 243 -20.59 17.39 -2.42
N GLU A 244 -20.72 18.04 -1.27
CA GLU A 244 -19.71 17.96 -0.19
C GLU A 244 -19.64 16.54 0.40
N ALA A 245 -20.76 15.83 0.50
CA ALA A 245 -20.78 14.43 0.95
C ALA A 245 -20.02 13.49 -0.02
N LEU A 246 -20.07 13.76 -1.34
CA LEU A 246 -19.31 13.01 -2.35
C LEU A 246 -17.82 13.30 -2.36
N ARG A 247 -17.39 14.46 -1.84
CA ARG A 247 -16.00 14.92 -1.91
C ARG A 247 -15.03 13.93 -1.26
N PHE A 248 -15.36 13.44 -0.06
CA PHE A 248 -14.48 12.52 0.66
C PHE A 248 -14.42 11.13 0.01
N SER A 249 -15.58 10.57 -0.34
CA SER A 249 -15.67 9.23 -0.92
C SER A 249 -15.00 9.16 -2.29
N SER A 250 -15.27 10.13 -3.16
CA SER A 250 -14.84 10.09 -4.56
C SER A 250 -13.43 10.64 -4.76
N THR A 251 -13.06 11.73 -4.08
CA THR A 251 -11.79 12.42 -4.35
C THR A 251 -10.63 11.95 -3.45
N LEU A 252 -10.93 11.36 -2.29
CA LEU A 252 -9.90 10.92 -1.33
C LEU A 252 -9.89 9.41 -1.15
N TYR A 253 -10.99 8.81 -0.69
CA TYR A 253 -11.00 7.41 -0.32
C TYR A 253 -10.94 6.46 -1.53
N PHE A 254 -11.65 6.76 -2.61
CA PHE A 254 -11.64 5.92 -3.80
C PHE A 254 -10.24 5.83 -4.47
N PRO A 255 -9.52 6.95 -4.73
CA PRO A 255 -8.15 6.88 -5.23
C PRO A 255 -7.19 6.18 -4.25
N MET A 256 -7.32 6.41 -2.94
CA MET A 256 -6.53 5.69 -1.94
C MET A 256 -6.80 4.19 -1.96
N ALA A 257 -8.05 3.76 -2.15
CA ALA A 257 -8.39 2.35 -2.25
C ALA A 257 -7.70 1.69 -3.45
N ILE A 258 -7.71 2.35 -4.62
CA ILE A 258 -6.98 1.87 -5.82
C ILE A 258 -5.48 1.73 -5.53
N GLU A 259 -4.87 2.76 -4.92
CA GLU A 259 -3.46 2.76 -4.55
C GLU A 259 -3.13 1.58 -3.62
N LYS A 260 -3.87 1.43 -2.51
CA LYS A 260 -3.59 0.39 -1.50
C LYS A 260 -3.84 -1.02 -2.02
N VAL A 261 -4.85 -1.21 -2.87
CA VAL A 261 -5.08 -2.50 -3.53
C VAL A 261 -3.94 -2.84 -4.49
N SER A 262 -3.46 -1.88 -5.28
CA SER A 262 -2.31 -2.10 -6.18
C SER A 262 -1.04 -2.49 -5.40
N GLU A 263 -0.72 -1.77 -4.32
CA GLU A 263 0.41 -2.10 -3.44
C GLU A 263 0.27 -3.48 -2.78
N ALA A 264 -0.95 -3.82 -2.35
CA ALA A 264 -1.24 -5.12 -1.75
C ALA A 264 -1.09 -6.27 -2.77
N ILE A 265 -1.54 -6.11 -4.01
CA ILE A 265 -1.37 -7.12 -5.07
C ILE A 265 0.11 -7.41 -5.33
N ILE A 266 0.94 -6.37 -5.47
CA ILE A 266 2.39 -6.53 -5.66
C ILE A 266 3.01 -7.26 -4.46
N SER A 267 2.58 -6.91 -3.25
CA SER A 267 3.10 -7.52 -2.02
C SER A 267 2.68 -8.99 -1.89
N ILE A 268 1.43 -9.30 -2.20
CA ILE A 268 0.91 -10.68 -2.27
C ILE A 268 1.71 -11.49 -3.28
N GLN A 269 2.04 -10.93 -4.46
CA GLN A 269 2.84 -11.64 -5.45
C GLN A 269 4.25 -11.95 -4.95
N ARG A 270 4.90 -11.02 -4.25
CA ARG A 270 6.23 -11.25 -3.65
C ARG A 270 6.18 -12.31 -2.56
N ILE A 271 5.18 -12.24 -1.67
CA ILE A 271 4.96 -13.24 -0.62
C ILE A 271 4.66 -14.62 -1.24
N LYS A 272 3.80 -14.69 -2.26
CA LYS A 272 3.50 -15.92 -3.00
C LYS A 272 4.76 -16.55 -3.58
N ASN A 273 5.58 -15.76 -4.28
CA ASN A 273 6.83 -16.25 -4.87
C ASN A 273 7.78 -16.81 -3.80
N PHE A 274 7.87 -16.17 -2.63
CA PHE A 274 8.64 -16.67 -1.50
C PHE A 274 8.05 -17.98 -0.91
N LEU A 275 6.74 -18.04 -0.74
CA LEU A 275 6.05 -19.23 -0.22
C LEU A 275 6.11 -20.44 -1.16
N LEU A 276 6.37 -20.22 -2.45
CA LEU A 276 6.53 -21.29 -3.45
C LEU A 276 7.97 -21.81 -3.58
N LEU A 277 8.93 -21.27 -2.83
CA LEU A 277 10.30 -21.77 -2.82
C LEU A 277 10.38 -23.21 -2.28
N ASP A 278 11.39 -23.97 -2.73
CA ASP A 278 11.57 -25.38 -2.37
C ASP A 278 11.87 -25.56 -0.87
N GLU A 279 11.11 -26.44 -0.21
CA GLU A 279 11.33 -26.82 1.19
C GLU A 279 12.25 -28.04 1.31
N ILE A 280 12.90 -28.18 2.47
CA ILE A 280 13.63 -29.38 2.85
C ILE A 280 12.63 -30.53 2.93
N THR A 281 12.92 -31.63 2.24
CA THR A 281 12.14 -32.86 2.36
C THR A 281 12.25 -33.38 3.80
N GLN A 282 11.13 -33.47 4.51
CA GLN A 282 11.12 -34.07 5.84
C GLN A 282 11.39 -35.57 5.67
N CYS A 283 12.63 -35.99 5.91
CA CYS A 283 12.95 -37.39 6.09
C CYS A 283 12.46 -37.81 7.48
N TYR A 284 11.49 -38.71 7.53
CA TYR A 284 11.11 -39.37 8.78
C TYR A 284 12.29 -40.26 9.18
N PRO A 285 12.89 -40.06 10.36
CA PRO A 285 13.97 -40.94 10.80
C PRO A 285 13.38 -42.35 10.95
N LEU A 286 13.85 -43.28 10.11
CA LEU A 286 13.73 -44.70 10.40
C LEU A 286 14.60 -44.95 11.64
N LEU A 287 13.98 -45.19 12.80
CA LEU A 287 14.74 -45.65 13.95
C LEU A 287 15.41 -46.99 13.56
N PRO A 288 16.74 -47.10 13.64
CA PRO A 288 17.41 -48.37 13.40
C PRO A 288 16.92 -49.40 14.43
N SER A 289 16.41 -50.54 13.94
CA SER A 289 15.77 -51.56 14.79
C SER A 289 16.76 -52.36 15.67
N ASP A 290 18.08 -52.22 15.47
CA ASP A 290 19.09 -53.12 16.06
C ASP A 290 20.09 -52.44 17.02
N GLY A 291 19.99 -51.12 17.25
CA GLY A 291 20.82 -50.39 18.24
C GLY A 291 22.34 -50.38 18.02
N LYS A 292 22.85 -51.09 17.00
CA LYS A 292 24.28 -51.29 16.71
C LYS A 292 24.90 -50.28 15.75
N THR A 293 24.10 -49.57 14.97
CA THR A 293 24.59 -48.68 13.91
C THR A 293 23.87 -47.34 14.00
N ILE A 294 24.63 -46.24 14.17
CA ILE A 294 24.09 -44.88 14.30
C ILE A 294 24.15 -44.12 12.96
N VAL A 295 25.21 -44.31 12.18
CA VAL A 295 25.35 -43.75 10.83
C VAL A 295 25.82 -44.86 9.89
N ASP A 296 25.01 -45.16 8.88
CA ASP A 296 25.40 -46.03 7.77
C ASP A 296 25.15 -45.28 6.46
N VAL A 297 26.22 -45.04 5.71
CA VAL A 297 26.21 -44.30 4.45
C VAL A 297 26.75 -45.24 3.39
N GLN A 298 25.97 -45.51 2.34
CA GLN A 298 26.35 -46.41 1.25
C GLN A 298 26.23 -45.71 -0.10
N ALA A 299 27.31 -45.70 -0.88
CA ALA A 299 27.39 -45.13 -2.23
C ALA A 299 26.79 -43.70 -2.35
N PHE A 300 26.96 -42.89 -1.30
CA PHE A 300 26.32 -41.59 -1.20
C PHE A 300 26.94 -40.57 -2.16
N THR A 301 26.07 -39.93 -2.92
CA THR A 301 26.43 -38.92 -3.91
C THR A 301 25.53 -37.72 -3.70
N ALA A 302 26.11 -36.53 -3.59
CA ALA A 302 25.38 -35.30 -3.28
C ALA A 302 25.91 -34.09 -4.07
N SER A 303 24.99 -33.18 -4.41
CA SER A 303 25.30 -31.92 -5.07
C SER A 303 24.49 -30.76 -4.46
N TRP A 304 25.08 -29.56 -4.45
CA TRP A 304 24.41 -28.34 -3.98
C TRP A 304 23.37 -27.81 -4.97
N GLU A 305 23.61 -28.02 -6.26
CA GLU A 305 22.71 -27.65 -7.35
C GLU A 305 22.22 -28.90 -8.10
N LYS A 306 20.91 -28.96 -8.35
CA LYS A 306 20.28 -30.04 -9.11
C LYS A 306 20.80 -30.17 -10.54
N ALA A 307 21.36 -29.10 -11.10
CA ALA A 307 21.84 -29.02 -12.49
C ALA A 307 23.37 -29.10 -12.60
N SER A 308 24.10 -29.37 -11.51
CA SER A 308 25.56 -29.48 -11.57
C SER A 308 25.98 -30.78 -12.27
N GLU A 309 26.86 -30.66 -13.27
CA GLU A 309 27.40 -31.83 -14.00
C GLU A 309 28.32 -32.69 -13.12
N THR A 310 28.92 -32.11 -12.08
CA THR A 310 29.83 -32.81 -11.17
C THR A 310 29.32 -32.79 -9.73
N PRO A 311 28.92 -33.95 -9.16
CA PRO A 311 28.51 -34.02 -7.76
C PRO A 311 29.65 -33.60 -6.83
N THR A 312 29.31 -32.86 -5.77
CA THR A 312 30.26 -32.37 -4.75
C THR A 312 30.82 -33.51 -3.90
N LEU A 313 29.99 -34.52 -3.62
CA LEU A 313 30.39 -35.78 -2.99
C LEU A 313 29.99 -36.92 -3.92
N GLN A 314 30.86 -37.91 -4.11
CA GLN A 314 30.65 -39.03 -5.05
C GLN A 314 31.05 -40.36 -4.41
N GLY A 315 30.12 -41.33 -4.42
CA GLY A 315 30.38 -42.71 -4.03
C GLY A 315 30.82 -42.93 -2.58
N LEU A 316 30.47 -42.04 -1.66
CA LEU A 316 30.94 -42.07 -0.28
C LEU A 316 30.27 -43.22 0.49
N SER A 317 31.07 -44.13 1.06
CA SER A 317 30.55 -45.28 1.82
C SER A 317 31.32 -45.45 3.13
N PHE A 318 30.63 -45.36 4.26
CA PHE A 318 31.21 -45.55 5.59
C PHE A 318 30.13 -45.87 6.63
N THR A 319 30.53 -46.53 7.72
CA THR A 319 29.65 -46.93 8.81
C THR A 319 30.28 -46.53 10.14
N VAL A 320 29.49 -46.01 11.08
CA VAL A 320 29.93 -45.59 12.42
C VAL A 320 29.06 -46.23 13.50
N THR A 321 29.71 -46.85 14.48
CA THR A 321 29.05 -47.51 15.60
C THR A 321 29.04 -46.64 16.87
N PRO A 322 28.14 -46.90 17.84
CA PRO A 322 28.08 -46.15 19.08
C PRO A 322 29.40 -46.19 19.86
N GLY A 323 29.95 -45.04 20.21
CA GLY A 323 31.20 -44.91 20.98
C GLY A 323 32.47 -44.66 20.15
N GLU A 324 32.36 -44.63 18.81
CA GLU A 324 33.48 -44.31 17.92
C GLU A 324 33.60 -42.81 17.63
N LEU A 325 34.84 -42.31 17.49
CA LEU A 325 35.14 -40.95 17.07
C LEU A 325 35.61 -40.96 15.61
N LEU A 326 34.82 -40.39 14.71
CA LEU A 326 35.18 -40.25 13.30
C LEU A 326 35.94 -38.93 13.06
N ALA A 327 37.14 -39.01 12.49
CA ALA A 327 37.91 -37.83 12.07
C ALA A 327 37.85 -37.66 10.53
N VAL A 328 37.47 -36.47 10.06
CA VAL A 328 37.41 -36.13 8.63
C VAL A 328 38.57 -35.20 8.27
N VAL A 329 39.50 -35.68 7.43
CA VAL A 329 40.73 -34.95 7.06
C VAL A 329 40.85 -34.84 5.54
N GLY A 330 41.40 -33.72 5.04
CA GLY A 330 41.59 -33.50 3.61
C GLY A 330 42.01 -32.05 3.29
N PRO A 331 42.34 -31.74 2.03
CA PRO A 331 42.72 -30.40 1.59
C PRO A 331 41.55 -29.41 1.61
N VAL A 332 41.84 -28.10 1.48
CA VAL A 332 40.82 -27.04 1.39
C VAL A 332 39.96 -27.27 0.13
N GLY A 333 38.64 -27.17 0.26
CA GLY A 333 37.71 -27.43 -0.85
C GLY A 333 37.37 -28.90 -1.11
N ALA A 334 37.91 -29.85 -0.33
CA ALA A 334 37.66 -31.29 -0.50
C ALA A 334 36.26 -31.78 -0.08
N GLY A 335 35.29 -30.89 0.11
CA GLY A 335 33.91 -31.27 0.49
C GLY A 335 33.71 -31.63 1.97
N LYS A 336 34.67 -31.37 2.86
CA LYS A 336 34.57 -31.73 4.30
C LYS A 336 33.39 -31.08 5.05
N VAL A 337 32.89 -29.94 4.57
CA VAL A 337 31.78 -29.18 5.19
C VAL A 337 30.45 -29.40 4.45
N SER A 338 30.50 -30.01 3.27
CA SER A 338 29.33 -30.33 2.43
C SER A 338 28.58 -31.52 2.99
#